data_AF-A0A7D8EQ58-F1
#
_entry.id   AF-A0A7D8EQ58-F1
#
_cell.length_a   1.000
_cell.length_b   1.000
_cell.length_c   1.000
_cell.angle_alpha   90.00
_cell.angle_beta   90.00
_cell.angle_gamma   90.00
#
_symmetry.space_group_name_H-M   'P 1'
#
loop_
_entity.id
_entity.type
_entity.pdbx_description
1 polymer ?
#
loop_
_entity_poly.entity_id
_entity_poly.type
_entity_poly.pdbx_seq_one_letter_code
_entity_poly.pdbx_strand_id
1 'polypeptide(L)'
;MVCMTIVIYSFQGVELVGNAAGETESPHIILPKVILGIGLRIILFYGLAIAVLALVYPHELTPNGQSPFVWVFSHAGIPGADTLMTLVIFSAAVSAANSAIYASSRMLWSMAGDRFAPACFGKTNGGGVPVYAILITALLALVSLLTRYIPAQQFYLYLIASTGQVGCLAWITIGWCQYRFRQSVRNGTYASDLLRYRSPLFPWTARFVIITNFAIMVGTWFSEQGVVIMLVELAFMIGILLSWYLFRPTLSRLRNTVG
;
A
#
# COMPACT_ATOMS: atom_id res chain seq x y z
N MET A 1 -13.61 -14.35 -1.87
CA MET A 1 -13.00 -13.24 -2.63
C MET A 1 -12.55 -12.09 -1.73
N VAL A 2 -13.35 -11.65 -0.74
CA VAL A 2 -12.92 -10.70 0.30
C VAL A 2 -11.62 -11.12 1.01
N CYS A 3 -11.44 -12.42 1.28
CA CYS A 3 -10.20 -12.93 1.88
C CYS A 3 -8.95 -12.65 1.02
N MET A 4 -9.07 -12.64 -0.31
CA MET A 4 -7.93 -12.32 -1.19
C MET A 4 -7.53 -10.86 -1.09
N THR A 5 -8.51 -9.96 -0.90
CA THR A 5 -8.28 -8.54 -0.68
C THR A 5 -7.54 -8.28 0.64
N ILE A 6 -7.87 -9.04 1.69
CA ILE A 6 -7.11 -9.03 2.97
C ILE A 6 -5.68 -9.51 2.76
N VAL A 7 -5.49 -10.59 1.99
CA VAL A 7 -4.14 -11.11 1.68
C VAL A 7 -3.33 -10.08 0.88
N ILE A 8 -3.92 -9.41 -0.10
CA ILE A 8 -3.24 -8.33 -0.86
C ILE A 8 -2.82 -7.20 0.06
N TYR A 9 -3.70 -6.76 0.95
CA TYR A 9 -3.39 -5.71 1.92
C TYR A 9 -2.15 -6.06 2.75
N SER A 10 -1.98 -7.32 3.18
CA SER A 10 -0.79 -7.77 3.92
C SER A 10 0.54 -7.60 3.16
N PHE A 11 0.51 -7.50 1.84
CA PHE A 11 1.70 -7.30 1.00
C PHE A 11 1.82 -5.87 0.44
N GLN A 12 0.87 -4.98 0.71
CA GLN A 12 1.01 -3.58 0.36
C GLN A 12 2.14 -2.92 1.14
N GLY A 13 2.71 -1.87 0.55
CA GLY A 13 3.88 -1.18 1.10
C GLY A 13 5.21 -1.71 0.58
N VAL A 14 5.24 -2.80 -0.20
CA VAL A 14 6.47 -3.22 -0.92
C VAL A 14 6.88 -2.17 -1.96
N GLU A 15 5.93 -1.41 -2.50
CA GLU A 15 6.18 -0.26 -3.37
C GLU A 15 6.90 0.90 -2.66
N LEU A 16 6.95 0.91 -1.33
CA LEU A 16 7.70 1.92 -0.57
C LEU A 16 9.20 1.88 -0.88
N VAL A 17 9.72 0.71 -1.27
CA VAL A 17 11.07 0.55 -1.80
C VAL A 17 11.29 1.42 -3.03
N GLY A 18 10.26 1.60 -3.86
CA GLY A 18 10.27 2.50 -5.02
C GLY A 18 10.32 3.98 -4.63
N ASN A 19 9.64 4.39 -3.57
CA ASN A 19 9.75 5.76 -3.06
C ASN A 19 11.13 6.03 -2.47
N ALA A 20 11.64 5.08 -1.68
CA ALA A 20 12.97 5.17 -1.07
C ALA A 20 14.10 5.16 -2.12
N ALA A 21 13.86 4.57 -3.30
CA ALA A 21 14.81 4.58 -4.41
C ALA A 21 15.28 5.99 -4.80
N GLY A 22 14.39 6.99 -4.74
CA GLY A 22 14.71 8.37 -5.09
C GLY A 22 15.66 9.06 -4.10
N GLU A 23 15.72 8.55 -2.87
CA GLU A 23 16.56 9.08 -1.79
C GLU A 23 17.79 8.20 -1.51
N THR A 24 17.89 7.06 -2.19
CA THR A 24 18.96 6.06 -1.97
C THR A 24 20.16 6.34 -2.86
N GLU A 25 21.37 6.31 -2.29
CA GLU A 25 22.60 6.39 -3.06
C GLU A 25 22.77 5.15 -3.97
N SER A 26 23.12 5.37 -5.24
CA SER A 26 23.33 4.27 -6.20
C SER A 26 22.16 3.26 -6.27
N PRO A 27 20.93 3.71 -6.55
CA PRO A 27 19.72 2.89 -6.46
C PRO A 27 19.80 1.65 -7.36
N HIS A 28 20.46 1.78 -8.52
CA HIS A 28 20.65 0.70 -9.50
C HIS A 28 21.38 -0.55 -8.97
N ILE A 29 22.19 -0.43 -7.91
CA ILE A 29 22.89 -1.57 -7.28
C ILE A 29 22.11 -2.08 -6.07
N ILE A 30 21.53 -1.17 -5.29
CA ILE A 30 20.90 -1.48 -4.01
C ILE A 30 19.51 -2.10 -4.22
N LEU A 31 18.70 -1.53 -5.11
CA LEU A 31 17.32 -1.97 -5.36
C LEU A 31 17.20 -3.46 -5.70
N PRO A 32 17.98 -4.04 -6.64
CA PRO A 32 17.84 -5.46 -6.96
C PRO A 32 18.11 -6.37 -5.76
N LYS A 33 19.11 -6.03 -4.94
CA LYS A 33 19.46 -6.80 -3.74
C LYS A 33 18.36 -6.70 -2.68
N VAL A 34 17.82 -5.50 -2.47
CA VAL A 34 16.74 -5.24 -1.51
C VAL A 34 15.45 -5.95 -1.94
N ILE A 35 15.06 -5.86 -3.21
CA ILE A 35 13.85 -6.52 -3.74
C ILE A 35 13.94 -8.04 -3.55
N LEU A 36 15.06 -8.66 -3.92
CA LEU A 36 15.26 -10.11 -3.76
C LEU A 36 15.31 -10.52 -2.29
N GLY A 37 16.00 -9.74 -1.45
CA GLY A 37 16.10 -9.99 -0.02
C GLY A 37 14.75 -9.91 0.69
N ILE A 38 13.97 -8.86 0.41
CA ILE A 38 12.61 -8.70 0.96
C ILE A 38 11.71 -9.83 0.48
N GLY A 39 11.71 -10.13 -0.82
CA GLY A 39 10.87 -11.20 -1.38
C GLY A 39 11.14 -12.56 -0.72
N LEU A 40 12.42 -12.94 -0.57
CA LEU A 40 12.79 -14.19 0.08
C LEU A 40 12.38 -14.23 1.55
N ARG A 41 12.62 -13.13 2.29
CA ARG A 41 12.25 -13.03 3.71
C ARG A 41 10.75 -13.10 3.91
N ILE A 42 9.96 -12.47 3.04
CA ILE A 42 8.50 -12.56 3.06
C ILE A 42 8.09 -14.02 2.87
N ILE A 43 8.55 -14.69 1.81
CA ILE A 43 8.17 -16.09 1.54
C ILE A 43 8.55 -16.99 2.72
N LEU A 44 9.78 -16.85 3.23
CA LEU A 44 10.30 -17.69 4.29
C LEU A 44 9.59 -17.43 5.62
N PHE A 45 9.58 -16.20 6.11
CA PHE A 45 9.04 -15.91 7.45
C PHE A 45 7.52 -15.89 7.46
N TYR A 46 6.86 -15.27 6.49
CA TYR A 46 5.41 -15.19 6.44
C TYR A 46 4.78 -16.54 6.08
N GLY A 47 5.33 -17.22 5.06
CA GLY A 47 4.85 -18.53 4.64
C GLY A 47 5.00 -19.57 5.74
N LEU A 48 6.16 -19.62 6.41
CA LEU A 48 6.39 -20.55 7.52
C LEU A 48 5.50 -20.22 8.72
N ALA A 49 5.36 -18.94 9.09
CA ALA A 49 4.52 -18.54 10.21
C ALA A 49 3.06 -18.91 9.98
N ILE A 50 2.52 -18.69 8.77
CA ILE A 50 1.15 -19.10 8.43
C ILE A 50 1.01 -20.61 8.39
N ALA A 51 2.00 -21.34 7.87
CA ALA A 51 1.95 -22.80 7.84
C ALA A 51 1.89 -23.38 9.26
N VAL A 52 2.72 -22.88 10.17
CA VAL A 52 2.67 -23.25 11.59
C VAL A 52 1.33 -22.87 12.20
N LEU A 53 0.84 -21.66 11.94
CA LEU A 53 -0.44 -21.19 12.46
C LEU A 53 -1.60 -22.06 11.96
N ALA A 54 -1.62 -22.46 10.69
CA ALA A 54 -2.66 -23.30 10.11
C ALA A 54 -2.66 -24.72 10.71
N LEU A 55 -1.50 -25.23 11.14
CA LEU A 55 -1.40 -26.54 11.79
C LEU A 55 -1.82 -26.53 13.26
N VAL A 56 -1.61 -25.40 13.96
CA VAL A 56 -1.83 -25.30 15.41
C VAL A 56 -3.17 -24.65 15.75
N TYR A 57 -3.61 -23.66 14.96
CA TYR A 57 -4.82 -22.89 15.23
C TYR A 57 -6.06 -23.62 14.71
N PRO A 58 -7.01 -24.02 15.58
CA PRO A 58 -8.20 -24.76 15.17
C PRO A 58 -9.05 -23.96 14.18
N HIS A 59 -9.38 -24.57 13.04
CA HIS A 59 -10.20 -23.93 12.00
C HIS A 59 -11.66 -23.68 12.43
N GLU A 60 -12.15 -24.39 13.45
CA GLU A 60 -13.53 -24.27 13.93
C GLU A 60 -13.72 -23.15 14.97
N LEU A 61 -12.63 -22.56 15.48
CA LEU A 61 -12.73 -21.47 16.44
C LEU A 61 -13.14 -20.18 15.72
N THR A 62 -14.30 -19.64 16.11
CA THR A 62 -14.69 -18.28 15.76
C THR A 62 -13.66 -17.29 16.32
N PRO A 63 -13.10 -16.40 15.48
CA PRO A 63 -12.14 -15.40 15.96
C PRO A 63 -12.81 -14.44 16.96
N ASN A 64 -12.46 -14.54 18.24
CA ASN A 64 -13.01 -13.70 19.31
C ASN A 64 -12.28 -12.34 19.45
N GLY A 65 -11.79 -11.78 18.33
CA GLY A 65 -11.04 -10.52 18.30
C GLY A 65 -9.58 -10.59 18.80
N GLN A 66 -9.15 -11.74 19.35
CA GLN A 66 -7.75 -11.97 19.72
C GLN A 66 -6.92 -12.39 18.49
N SER A 67 -5.67 -11.93 18.42
CA SER A 67 -4.74 -12.37 17.37
C SER A 67 -4.48 -13.88 17.48
N PRO A 68 -4.57 -14.64 16.37
CA PRO A 68 -4.27 -16.07 16.37
C PRO A 68 -2.87 -16.41 16.90
N PHE A 69 -1.88 -15.53 16.70
CA PHE A 69 -0.54 -15.70 17.27
C PHE A 69 -0.55 -15.62 18.79
N VAL A 70 -1.29 -14.66 19.36
CA VAL A 70 -1.43 -14.54 20.82
C VAL A 70 -2.14 -15.77 21.38
N TRP A 71 -3.16 -16.26 20.68
CA TRP A 71 -3.87 -17.49 21.06
C TRP A 71 -2.94 -18.70 21.09
N VAL A 72 -2.07 -18.87 20.08
CA VAL A 72 -1.10 -19.97 20.06
C VAL A 72 -0.15 -19.88 21.25
N PHE A 73 0.38 -18.69 21.55
CA PHE A 73 1.31 -18.51 22.67
C PHE A 73 0.63 -18.64 24.04
N SER A 74 -0.68 -18.35 24.17
CA SER A 74 -1.41 -18.59 25.41
C SER A 74 -1.63 -20.09 25.66
N HIS A 75 -1.71 -20.90 24.60
CA HIS A 75 -1.87 -22.37 24.68
C HIS A 75 -0.54 -23.13 24.61
N ALA A 76 0.59 -22.44 24.41
CA ALA A 76 1.92 -23.04 24.38
C ALA A 76 2.43 -23.45 25.77
N GLY A 77 1.74 -23.06 26.86
CA GLY A 77 2.12 -23.39 28.23
C GLY A 77 3.32 -22.60 28.77
N ILE A 78 3.77 -21.55 28.05
CA ILE A 78 4.88 -20.68 28.47
C ILE A 78 4.29 -19.43 29.15
N PRO A 79 4.51 -19.23 30.47
CA PRO A 79 3.98 -18.07 31.18
C PRO A 79 4.47 -16.75 30.57
N GLY A 80 3.55 -15.83 30.28
CA GLY A 80 3.87 -14.48 29.76
C GLY A 80 4.19 -14.41 28.27
N ALA A 81 4.21 -15.53 27.54
CA ALA A 81 4.50 -15.54 26.10
C ALA A 81 3.41 -14.84 25.27
N ASP A 82 2.15 -14.95 25.68
CA ASP A 82 1.01 -14.25 25.09
C ASP A 82 1.11 -12.72 25.22
N THR A 83 1.54 -12.24 26.38
CA THR A 83 1.75 -10.82 26.68
C THR A 83 2.92 -10.29 25.86
N LEU A 84 4.04 -11.03 25.82
CA LEU A 84 5.18 -10.68 24.98
C LEU A 84 4.78 -10.59 23.50
N MET A 85 4.01 -11.57 23.01
CA MET A 85 3.52 -11.56 21.63
C MET A 85 2.62 -10.35 21.35
N THR A 86 1.77 -9.97 22.30
CA THR A 86 0.93 -8.77 22.20
C THR A 86 1.79 -7.50 22.07
N LEU A 87 2.86 -7.38 22.87
CA LEU A 87 3.81 -6.26 22.77
C LEU A 87 4.53 -6.24 21.42
N VAL A 88 4.95 -7.40 20.91
CA VAL A 88 5.57 -7.52 19.59
C VAL A 88 4.61 -7.04 18.49
N ILE A 89 3.37 -7.52 18.49
CA ILE A 89 2.34 -7.11 17.51
C ILE A 89 2.08 -5.61 17.60
N PHE A 90 1.95 -5.06 18.81
CA PHE A 90 1.72 -3.63 19.00
C PHE A 90 2.89 -2.80 18.46
N SER A 91 4.13 -3.16 18.79
CA SER A 91 5.33 -2.47 18.29
C SER A 91 5.42 -2.51 16.76
N ALA A 92 5.11 -3.67 16.16
CA ALA A 92 5.08 -3.84 14.71
C ALA A 92 3.99 -2.98 14.05
N ALA A 93 2.80 -2.92 14.66
CA ALA A 93 1.69 -2.08 14.17
C ALA A 93 2.05 -0.58 14.20
N VAL A 94 2.69 -0.11 15.28
CA VAL A 94 3.16 1.28 15.37
C VAL A 94 4.23 1.58 14.31
N SER A 95 5.17 0.64 14.11
CA SER A 95 6.18 0.79 13.05
C SER A 95 5.57 0.83 11.65
N ALA A 96 4.56 -0.01 11.38
CA ALA A 96 3.86 -0.02 10.10
C ALA A 96 3.07 1.28 9.88
N ALA A 97 2.41 1.80 10.91
CA ALA A 97 1.70 3.08 10.86
C ALA A 97 2.65 4.24 10.53
N ASN A 98 3.83 4.28 11.14
CA ASN A 98 4.84 5.30 10.83
C ASN A 98 5.29 5.23 9.35
N SER A 99 5.57 4.04 8.84
CA SER A 99 5.94 3.83 7.43
C SER A 99 4.82 4.23 6.47
N ALA A 100 3.55 3.97 6.81
CA ALA A 100 2.41 4.37 6.00
C ALA A 100 2.26 5.90 5.94
N ILE A 101 2.36 6.60 7.08
CA ILE A 101 2.31 8.07 7.14
C ILE A 101 3.48 8.67 6.33
N TYR A 102 4.68 8.10 6.47
CA TYR A 102 5.85 8.49 5.68
C TYR A 102 5.61 8.32 4.17
N ALA A 103 5.15 7.14 3.76
CA ALA A 103 4.87 6.81 2.36
C ALA A 103 3.84 7.79 1.75
N SER A 104 2.70 7.95 2.40
CA SER A 104 1.60 8.77 1.89
C SER A 104 1.98 10.24 1.84
N SER A 105 2.70 10.76 2.84
CA SER A 105 3.12 12.16 2.84
C SER A 105 4.14 12.47 1.74
N ARG A 106 5.09 11.55 1.47
CA ARG A 106 6.05 11.68 0.35
C ARG A 106 5.40 11.56 -1.02
N MET A 107 4.44 10.65 -1.18
CA MET A 107 3.65 10.57 -2.43
C MET A 107 2.88 11.86 -2.68
N LEU A 108 2.21 12.40 -1.65
CA LEU A 108 1.47 13.66 -1.76
C LEU A 108 2.39 14.86 -2.06
N TRP A 109 3.57 14.90 -1.43
CA TRP A 109 4.60 15.89 -1.71
C TRP A 109 5.11 15.82 -3.15
N SER A 110 5.42 14.62 -3.65
CA SER A 110 5.84 14.41 -5.06
C SER A 110 4.75 14.86 -6.03
N MET A 111 3.49 14.49 -5.78
CA MET A 111 2.36 14.94 -6.59
C MET A 111 2.19 16.47 -6.56
N ALA A 112 2.47 17.13 -5.45
CA ALA A 112 2.43 18.59 -5.37
C ALA A 112 3.55 19.24 -6.20
N GLY A 113 4.75 18.63 -6.24
CA GLY A 113 5.83 19.02 -7.13
C GLY A 113 5.44 18.95 -8.61
N ASP A 114 4.76 17.86 -9.00
CA ASP A 114 4.26 17.64 -10.36
C ASP A 114 2.92 18.36 -10.65
N ARG A 115 2.42 19.17 -9.71
CA ARG A 115 1.16 19.95 -9.82
C ARG A 115 -0.10 19.09 -9.97
N PHE A 116 -0.06 17.87 -9.44
CA PHE A 116 -1.24 17.01 -9.25
C PHE A 116 -1.89 17.21 -7.87
N ALA A 117 -1.23 17.89 -6.93
CA ALA A 117 -1.78 18.25 -5.62
C ALA A 117 -1.57 19.74 -5.30
N PRO A 118 -2.33 20.31 -4.33
CA PRO A 118 -2.15 21.70 -3.90
C PRO A 118 -0.72 22.04 -3.49
N ALA A 119 -0.25 23.23 -3.87
CA ALA A 119 1.14 23.67 -3.64
C ALA A 119 1.55 23.72 -2.15
N CYS A 120 0.60 23.78 -1.21
CA CYS A 120 0.91 23.72 0.22
C CYS A 120 1.58 22.39 0.62
N PHE A 121 1.22 21.28 -0.04
CA PHE A 121 1.81 19.98 0.24
C PHE A 121 3.21 19.81 -0.35
N GLY A 122 3.63 20.67 -1.28
CA GLY A 122 4.99 20.69 -1.84
C GLY A 122 6.03 21.36 -0.93
N LYS A 123 5.59 22.03 0.15
CA LYS A 123 6.48 22.73 1.09
C LYS A 123 7.08 21.75 2.10
N THR A 124 8.39 21.82 2.28
CA THR A 124 9.13 21.10 3.31
C THR A 124 9.65 22.06 4.39
N ASN A 125 9.90 21.54 5.59
CA ASN A 125 10.62 22.29 6.62
C ASN A 125 12.15 22.29 6.34
N GLY A 126 12.94 22.93 7.20
CA GLY A 126 14.41 22.98 7.07
C GLY A 126 15.11 21.61 7.08
N GLY A 127 14.43 20.55 7.54
CA GLY A 127 14.91 19.16 7.49
C GLY A 127 14.39 18.35 6.30
N GLY A 128 13.75 18.97 5.32
CA GLY A 128 13.24 18.28 4.13
C GLY A 128 11.95 17.47 4.34
N VAL A 129 11.26 17.68 5.46
CA VAL A 129 10.05 16.94 5.85
C VAL A 129 8.78 17.69 5.39
N PRO A 130 7.86 17.05 4.65
CA PRO A 130 6.63 17.68 4.16
C PRO A 130 5.55 17.72 5.25
N VAL A 131 5.69 18.66 6.20
CA VAL A 131 4.85 18.73 7.43
C VAL A 131 3.35 18.80 7.12
N TYR A 132 2.92 19.61 6.15
CA TYR A 132 1.50 19.72 5.80
C TYR A 132 0.93 18.40 5.25
N ALA A 133 1.73 17.63 4.52
CA ALA A 133 1.33 16.33 4.01
C ALA A 133 1.23 15.29 5.14
N ILE A 134 2.07 15.38 6.18
CA ILE A 134 1.98 14.54 7.39
C ILE A 134 0.74 14.91 8.21
N LEU A 135 0.46 16.19 8.38
CA LEU A 135 -0.70 16.64 9.17
C LEU A 135 -2.02 16.19 8.55
N ILE A 136 -2.17 16.27 7.22
CA ILE A 136 -3.40 15.82 6.57
C ILE A 136 -3.54 14.29 6.63
N THR A 137 -2.46 13.51 6.48
CA THR A 137 -2.53 12.04 6.60
C THR A 137 -2.85 11.63 8.03
N ALA A 138 -2.28 12.31 9.03
CA ALA A 138 -2.62 12.10 10.44
C ALA A 138 -4.07 12.50 10.76
N LEU A 139 -4.57 13.59 10.19
CA LEU A 139 -5.96 14.02 10.34
C LEU A 139 -6.92 12.99 9.73
N LEU A 140 -6.60 12.44 8.55
CA LEU A 140 -7.39 11.38 7.93
C LEU A 140 -7.38 10.10 8.76
N ALA A 141 -6.30 9.81 9.50
CA ALA A 141 -6.26 8.68 10.42
C ALA A 141 -7.28 8.81 11.57
N LEU A 142 -7.76 10.02 11.89
CA LEU A 142 -8.84 10.25 12.86
C LEU A 142 -10.19 9.71 12.40
N VAL A 143 -10.34 9.33 11.12
CA VAL A 143 -11.50 8.56 10.63
C VAL A 143 -11.65 7.25 11.41
N SER A 144 -10.58 6.72 12.00
CA SER A 144 -10.63 5.58 12.93
C SER A 144 -11.53 5.82 14.14
N LEU A 145 -11.80 7.07 14.54
CA LEU A 145 -12.72 7.41 15.64
C LEU A 145 -14.19 7.08 15.32
N LEU A 146 -14.54 6.82 14.05
CA LEU A 146 -15.86 6.33 13.67
C LEU A 146 -16.19 4.96 14.27
N THR A 147 -15.19 4.22 14.75
CA THR A 147 -15.36 2.99 15.55
C THR A 147 -16.17 3.20 16.84
N ARG A 148 -16.37 4.44 17.28
CA ARG A 148 -17.33 4.77 18.35
C ARG A 148 -18.78 4.48 17.96
N TYR A 149 -19.12 4.60 16.68
CA TYR A 149 -20.49 4.46 16.17
C TYR A 149 -20.69 3.19 15.36
N ILE A 150 -19.63 2.67 14.74
CA ILE A 150 -19.64 1.46 13.90
C ILE A 150 -18.87 0.35 14.64
N PRO A 151 -19.35 -0.91 14.66
CA PRO A 151 -18.61 -2.01 15.25
C PRO A 151 -17.17 -2.08 14.72
N ALA A 152 -16.19 -2.08 15.62
CA ALA A 152 -14.78 -1.96 15.26
C ALA A 152 -14.32 -3.06 14.28
N GLN A 153 -14.77 -4.31 14.49
CA GLN A 153 -14.48 -5.43 13.60
C GLN A 153 -14.97 -5.18 12.17
N GLN A 154 -16.22 -4.72 12.02
CA GLN A 154 -16.84 -4.47 10.72
C GLN A 154 -16.16 -3.30 10.01
N PHE A 155 -15.88 -2.23 10.74
CA PHE A 155 -15.18 -1.06 10.20
C PHE A 155 -13.75 -1.40 9.76
N TYR A 156 -13.03 -2.19 10.57
CA TYR A 156 -11.70 -2.69 10.25
C TYR A 156 -11.70 -3.55 8.97
N LEU A 157 -12.62 -4.51 8.87
CA LEU A 157 -12.74 -5.36 7.68
C LEU A 157 -13.07 -4.54 6.43
N TYR A 158 -13.94 -3.53 6.57
CA TYR A 158 -14.26 -2.59 5.49
C TYR A 158 -13.03 -1.79 5.04
N LEU A 159 -12.28 -1.20 5.98
CA LEU A 159 -11.07 -0.42 5.67
C LEU A 159 -10.00 -1.26 4.98
N ILE A 160 -9.77 -2.50 5.44
CA ILE A 160 -8.81 -3.41 4.81
C ILE A 160 -9.27 -3.82 3.43
N ALA A 161 -10.54 -4.19 3.27
CA ALA A 161 -11.08 -4.57 1.97
C ALA A 161 -10.99 -3.41 0.98
N SER A 162 -11.32 -2.19 1.41
CA SER A 162 -11.22 -1.00 0.55
C SER A 162 -9.76 -0.67 0.19
N THR A 163 -8.88 -0.64 1.18
CA THR A 163 -7.45 -0.38 0.93
C THR A 163 -6.84 -1.45 0.01
N GLY A 164 -7.25 -2.71 0.15
CA GLY A 164 -6.88 -3.79 -0.74
C GLY A 164 -7.29 -3.55 -2.21
N GLN A 165 -8.50 -3.04 -2.47
CA GLN A 165 -8.95 -2.68 -3.82
C GLN A 165 -8.12 -1.54 -4.42
N VAL A 166 -7.86 -0.49 -3.64
CA VAL A 166 -7.03 0.64 -4.07
C VAL A 166 -5.61 0.18 -4.41
N GLY A 167 -5.04 -0.75 -3.62
CA GLY A 167 -3.73 -1.32 -3.94
C GLY A 167 -3.74 -2.24 -5.16
N CYS A 168 -4.82 -2.99 -5.40
CA CYS A 168 -4.98 -3.73 -6.67
C CYS A 168 -4.90 -2.78 -7.86
N LEU A 169 -5.61 -1.65 -7.81
CA LEU A 169 -5.53 -0.62 -8.83
C LEU A 169 -4.11 -0.06 -8.98
N ALA A 170 -3.45 0.29 -7.89
CA ALA A 170 -2.08 0.78 -7.91
C ALA A 170 -1.12 -0.22 -8.57
N TRP A 171 -1.22 -1.51 -8.23
CA TRP A 171 -0.38 -2.56 -8.81
C TRP A 171 -0.71 -2.88 -10.26
N ILE A 172 -1.98 -2.78 -10.69
CA ILE A 172 -2.36 -2.81 -12.11
C ILE A 172 -1.67 -1.68 -12.85
N THR A 173 -1.74 -0.45 -12.32
CA THR A 173 -1.10 0.73 -12.93
C THR A 173 0.42 0.57 -13.00
N ILE A 174 1.06 0.10 -11.94
CA ILE A 174 2.51 -0.16 -11.92
C ILE A 174 2.88 -1.21 -12.97
N GLY A 175 2.15 -2.33 -13.03
CA GLY A 175 2.38 -3.38 -14.02
C GLY A 175 2.18 -2.89 -15.46
N TRP A 176 1.16 -2.04 -15.68
CA TRP A 176 0.89 -1.43 -16.97
C TRP A 176 1.99 -0.45 -17.40
N CYS A 177 2.42 0.43 -16.49
CA CYS A 177 3.54 1.35 -16.71
C CYS A 177 4.82 0.59 -17.04
N GLN A 178 5.13 -0.47 -16.29
CA GLN A 178 6.28 -1.33 -16.57
C GLN A 178 6.21 -1.97 -17.96
N TYR A 179 5.04 -2.49 -18.34
CA TYR A 179 4.81 -3.11 -19.64
C TYR A 179 4.97 -2.11 -20.79
N ARG A 180 4.38 -0.92 -20.65
CA ARG A 180 4.49 0.19 -21.61
C ARG A 180 5.91 0.72 -21.72
N PHE A 181 6.61 0.92 -20.60
CA PHE A 181 7.99 1.39 -20.59
C PHE A 181 8.91 0.48 -21.39
N ARG A 182 8.79 -0.84 -21.21
CA ARG A 182 9.60 -1.81 -21.96
C ARG A 182 9.24 -1.88 -23.44
N GLN A 183 7.98 -1.66 -23.80
CA GLN A 183 7.61 -1.52 -25.22
C GLN A 183 8.23 -0.27 -25.83
N SER A 184 8.20 0.87 -25.12
CA SER A 184 8.80 2.12 -25.60
C SER A 184 10.33 2.01 -25.75
N VAL A 185 11.02 1.30 -24.85
CA VAL A 185 12.45 0.99 -25.02
C VAL A 185 12.68 0.10 -26.25
N ARG A 186 11.88 -0.95 -26.43
CA ARG A 186 12.00 -1.85 -27.60
C ARG A 186 11.73 -1.13 -28.93
N ASN A 187 10.83 -0.16 -28.92
CA ASN A 187 10.48 0.64 -30.09
C ASN A 187 11.46 1.80 -30.34
N GLY A 188 12.53 1.94 -29.54
CA GLY A 188 13.56 2.97 -29.69
C GLY A 188 13.15 4.36 -29.18
N THR A 189 11.99 4.50 -28.52
CA THR A 189 11.55 5.77 -27.91
C THR A 189 12.42 6.18 -26.72
N TYR A 190 12.92 5.19 -25.98
CA TYR A 190 13.81 5.38 -24.84
C TYR A 190 15.06 4.53 -25.01
N ALA A 191 16.20 5.05 -24.54
CA ALA A 191 17.47 4.35 -24.59
C ALA A 191 17.45 3.09 -23.71
N SER A 192 18.15 2.05 -24.15
CA SER A 192 18.13 0.73 -23.51
C SER A 192 18.93 0.67 -22.19
N ASP A 193 19.82 1.63 -21.98
CA ASP A 193 20.63 1.84 -20.77
C ASP A 193 19.79 2.28 -19.55
N LEU A 194 18.62 2.87 -19.78
CA LEU A 194 17.63 3.17 -18.74
C LEU A 194 17.07 1.88 -18.11
N LEU A 195 17.14 0.74 -18.81
CA LEU A 195 16.66 -0.55 -18.33
C LEU A 195 17.73 -1.31 -17.52
N ARG A 196 18.26 -0.66 -16.47
CA ARG A 196 19.35 -1.21 -15.63
C ARG A 196 18.93 -2.47 -14.84
N TYR A 197 17.68 -2.52 -14.40
CA TYR A 197 17.11 -3.71 -13.78
C TYR A 197 16.14 -4.41 -14.75
N ARG A 198 16.35 -5.71 -14.95
CA ARG A 198 15.49 -6.54 -15.79
C ARG A 198 14.71 -7.49 -14.89
N SER A 199 13.42 -7.21 -14.73
CA SER A 199 12.50 -8.16 -14.10
C SER A 199 12.56 -9.53 -14.77
N PRO A 200 12.63 -10.62 -14.00
CA PRO A 200 12.58 -11.97 -14.55
C PRO A 200 11.24 -12.20 -15.27
N LEU A 201 11.27 -13.06 -16.30
CA LEU A 201 10.07 -13.57 -17.00
C LEU A 201 9.17 -12.48 -17.62
N PHE A 202 9.70 -11.32 -17.99
CA PHE A 202 8.96 -10.33 -18.77
C PHE A 202 8.62 -10.89 -20.18
N PRO A 203 7.41 -10.70 -20.74
CA PRO A 203 6.29 -9.88 -20.27
C PRO A 203 5.26 -10.60 -19.37
N TRP A 204 5.47 -11.90 -19.10
CA TRP A 204 4.48 -12.73 -18.41
C TRP A 204 4.22 -12.24 -16.99
N THR A 205 5.25 -11.81 -16.27
CA THR A 205 5.10 -11.24 -14.92
C THR A 205 4.21 -10.00 -14.88
N ALA A 206 4.40 -9.06 -15.80
CA ALA A 206 3.57 -7.85 -15.86
C ALA A 206 2.11 -8.18 -16.20
N ARG A 207 1.87 -9.08 -17.17
CA ARG A 207 0.52 -9.53 -17.52
C ARG A 207 -0.15 -10.28 -16.37
N PHE A 208 0.59 -11.14 -15.68
CA PHE A 208 0.08 -11.88 -14.53
C PHE A 208 -0.36 -10.94 -13.41
N VAL A 209 0.44 -9.92 -13.07
CA VAL A 209 0.06 -8.92 -12.06
C VAL A 209 -1.22 -8.19 -12.48
N ILE A 210 -1.32 -7.73 -13.72
CA ILE A 210 -2.51 -7.02 -14.22
C ILE A 210 -3.75 -7.91 -14.17
N ILE A 211 -3.67 -9.12 -14.74
CA ILE A 211 -4.82 -10.04 -14.85
C ILE A 211 -5.29 -10.48 -13.46
N THR A 212 -4.37 -10.87 -12.58
CA THR A 212 -4.73 -11.38 -11.25
C THR A 212 -5.34 -10.29 -10.37
N ASN A 213 -4.76 -9.08 -10.34
CA ASN A 213 -5.35 -7.97 -9.58
C ASN A 213 -6.69 -7.54 -10.16
N PHE A 214 -6.84 -7.52 -11.49
CA PHE A 214 -8.12 -7.24 -12.12
C PHE A 214 -9.19 -8.29 -11.78
N ALA A 215 -8.82 -9.57 -11.80
CA ALA A 215 -9.71 -10.66 -11.41
C ALA A 215 -10.13 -10.55 -9.93
N ILE A 216 -9.24 -10.12 -9.03
CA ILE A 216 -9.57 -9.92 -7.62
C ILE A 216 -10.52 -8.73 -7.44
N MET A 217 -10.31 -7.64 -8.17
CA MET A 217 -11.22 -6.50 -8.16
C MET A 217 -12.62 -6.88 -8.63
N VAL A 218 -12.72 -7.50 -9.81
CA VAL A 218 -14.00 -8.00 -10.35
C VAL A 218 -14.61 -9.04 -9.42
N GLY A 219 -13.79 -9.92 -8.85
CA GLY A 219 -14.25 -10.91 -7.90
C GLY A 219 -14.84 -10.31 -6.63
N THR A 220 -14.33 -9.16 -6.18
CA THR A 220 -14.85 -8.47 -5.01
C THR A 220 -16.27 -7.95 -5.26
N TRP A 221 -16.63 -7.63 -6.52
CA TRP A 221 -17.99 -7.23 -6.91
C TRP A 221 -19.07 -8.21 -6.45
N PHE A 222 -18.79 -9.51 -6.53
CA PHE A 222 -19.76 -10.56 -6.21
C PHE A 222 -19.87 -10.83 -4.70
N SER A 223 -19.22 -10.04 -3.85
CA SER A 223 -19.37 -10.12 -2.40
C SER A 223 -20.48 -9.19 -1.90
N GLU A 224 -21.14 -9.56 -0.80
CA GLU A 224 -22.27 -8.80 -0.24
C GLU A 224 -21.97 -7.32 0.02
N GLN A 225 -20.72 -6.98 0.35
CA GLN A 225 -20.28 -5.61 0.63
C GLN A 225 -19.45 -4.99 -0.51
N GLY A 226 -19.12 -5.77 -1.53
CA GLY A 226 -18.16 -5.36 -2.57
C GLY A 226 -18.65 -4.21 -3.43
N VAL A 227 -19.94 -4.21 -3.79
CA VAL A 227 -20.55 -3.13 -4.59
C VAL A 227 -20.49 -1.81 -3.83
N VAL A 228 -20.79 -1.81 -2.53
CA VAL A 228 -20.75 -0.60 -1.70
C VAL A 228 -19.31 -0.07 -1.60
N ILE A 229 -18.33 -0.94 -1.37
CA ILE A 229 -16.91 -0.57 -1.33
C ILE A 229 -16.50 0.10 -2.66
N MET A 230 -16.80 -0.54 -3.80
CA MET A 230 -16.46 0.01 -5.11
C MET A 230 -17.17 1.34 -5.42
N LEU A 231 -18.45 1.48 -5.07
CA LEU A 231 -19.18 2.73 -5.32
C LEU A 231 -18.59 3.88 -4.50
N VAL A 232 -18.25 3.63 -3.24
CA VAL A 232 -17.59 4.62 -2.39
C VAL A 232 -16.21 4.99 -2.95
N GLU A 233 -15.42 4.00 -3.38
CA GLU A 233 -14.11 4.23 -3.99
C GLU A 233 -14.20 5.00 -5.31
N LEU A 234 -15.15 4.64 -6.17
CA LEU A 234 -15.39 5.34 -7.43
C LEU A 234 -15.81 6.78 -7.17
N ALA A 235 -16.71 7.01 -6.20
CA ALA A 235 -17.09 8.35 -5.79
C ALA A 235 -15.90 9.14 -5.24
N PHE A 236 -15.04 8.52 -4.42
CA PHE A 236 -13.81 9.14 -3.93
C PHE A 236 -12.85 9.49 -5.08
N MET A 237 -12.66 8.57 -6.02
CA MET A 237 -11.79 8.78 -7.18
C MET A 237 -12.32 9.91 -8.07
N ILE A 238 -13.61 9.93 -8.36
CA ILE A 238 -14.26 11.03 -9.09
C ILE A 238 -14.09 12.33 -8.32
N GLY A 239 -14.29 12.34 -7.01
CA GLY A 239 -14.07 13.51 -6.16
C GLY A 239 -12.64 14.04 -6.24
N ILE A 240 -11.64 13.15 -6.20
CA ILE A 240 -10.22 13.51 -6.36
C ILE A 240 -9.96 14.09 -7.75
N LEU A 241 -10.45 13.44 -8.82
CA LEU A 241 -10.27 13.91 -10.20
C LEU A 241 -10.95 15.27 -10.44
N LEU A 242 -12.16 15.46 -9.91
CA LEU A 242 -12.87 16.74 -9.97
C LEU A 242 -12.13 17.82 -9.18
N SER A 243 -11.60 17.50 -7.99
CA SER A 243 -10.79 18.43 -7.21
C SER A 243 -9.55 18.88 -8.01
N TRP A 244 -8.87 17.95 -8.69
CA TRP A 244 -7.74 18.29 -9.55
C TRP A 244 -8.15 19.23 -10.68
N TYR A 245 -9.27 18.96 -11.37
CA TYR A 245 -9.76 19.82 -12.45
C TYR A 245 -10.12 21.23 -11.96
N LEU A 246 -10.74 21.34 -10.79
CA LEU A 246 -11.14 22.61 -10.16
C LEU A 246 -9.95 23.43 -9.65
N PHE A 247 -8.89 22.79 -9.16
CA PHE A 247 -7.68 23.46 -8.67
C PHE A 247 -6.61 23.70 -9.74
N ARG A 248 -6.75 23.10 -10.94
CA ARG A 248 -5.89 23.31 -12.12
C ARG A 248 -5.64 24.79 -12.50
N PRO A 249 -6.64 25.71 -12.50
CA PRO A 249 -6.42 27.12 -12.85
C PRO A 249 -5.68 27.92 -11.75
N THR A 250 -5.77 27.52 -10.49
CA THR A 250 -5.00 28.13 -9.38
C THR A 250 -3.54 27.67 -9.41
N LEU A 251 -3.30 26.40 -9.76
CA LEU A 251 -1.96 25.82 -9.95
C LEU A 251 -1.23 26.42 -11.17
N SER A 252 -1.94 26.90 -12.20
CA SER A 252 -1.34 27.51 -13.38
C SER A 252 -1.05 29.00 -13.23
N ARG A 253 -1.76 29.76 -12.38
CA ARG A 253 -1.49 31.20 -12.13
C ARG A 253 -0.18 31.47 -11.38
N LEU A 254 0.24 30.56 -10.51
CA LEU A 254 1.55 30.64 -9.82
C LEU A 254 2.75 30.40 -10.75
N ARG A 255 2.52 29.95 -12.00
CA ARG A 255 3.55 29.82 -13.05
C ARG A 255 4.14 31.17 -13.47
N ASN A 256 3.36 32.24 -13.41
CA ASN A 256 3.73 33.54 -14.00
C ASN A 256 4.40 34.51 -13.01
N THR A 257 4.63 34.08 -11.77
CA THR A 257 5.22 34.93 -10.71
C THR A 257 6.59 34.45 -10.23
N VAL A 258 7.06 33.28 -10.69
CA VAL A 258 8.38 32.70 -10.32
C VAL A 258 9.14 32.25 -11.59
N GLY A 259 8.95 32.98 -12.69
CA GLY A 259 9.74 32.83 -13.92
C GLY A 259 10.90 33.81 -13.94
#